data_AF-A0A0F9H8F9-F1
#
_entry.id   AF-A0A0F9H8F9-F1
#
_cell.length_a   1.000
_cell.length_b   1.000
_cell.length_c   1.000
_cell.angle_alpha   90.00
_cell.angle_beta   90.00
_cell.angle_gamma   90.00
#
_symmetry.space_group_name_H-M   'P 1'
#
loop_
_entity.id
_entity.type
_entity.pdbx_description
1 polymer ?
#
loop_
_entity_poly.entity_id
_entity_poly.type
_entity_poly.pdbx_seq_one_letter_code
_entity_poly.pdbx_strand_id
1 'polypeptide(L)'
;ILKEDKKKLIQKRVENFDPRIFELFVIFKRFIGIHDNYSKNWMEQSIILEGKKTVKRLHQSLENIKKKNAIHQILNQKNSSIQDLKENLKLNLYNNTILNLKEKKIIIKIIQKETLSEDDKTKLISVLSKLPTKELISLLGEDFKPEEKSKISKIKISHFRHSYNTLELIEDLKREIEQIAPTHVIVNGKQVKTLFGGKLSENKLGIFLGKTVTYIKDNLKKQIKRNHEYIISLEVLEGYAASLTEFFGEKVQNALRFIEQYKSINNPMKSTKYQIYKYHPNFKIDYFNQMNTKEKAYWLGFLYADGWAINERGLFRMGLQLGEKDRSQLVRFCEALGLDPTLIKPKTTKLNYKGEIREYLGYRIRFKNSKMAEDLQELGLVERKSKIIELIDLGSDELNLAFLLGFYDGEGTEGTTKITSGSRKFLQQIKEKYNLPFKLSKREGKDVWVLSLGSDLFNDMMANYGFSMGRKRKEFEVRRYGVKEGFKKLMTRELLQKLVFEKSIAKIAEEYGVWHQYVTSLIEEWHIETPPPGYWSLKKNLGLAPPTTKKSYGDKFGDLLS
;
A
#
# COMPACT_ATOMS: atom_id res chain seq x y z
N ILE A 1 -27.14 25.31 9.49
CA ILE A 1 -27.16 24.54 10.75
C ILE A 1 -26.09 25.15 11.66
N LEU A 2 -26.49 25.81 12.73
CA LEU A 2 -25.56 26.40 13.70
C LEU A 2 -24.70 25.30 14.35
N LYS A 3 -23.57 25.68 14.95
CA LYS A 3 -22.56 24.74 15.47
C LYS A 3 -23.14 23.84 16.57
N GLU A 4 -23.97 24.39 17.44
CA GLU A 4 -24.77 23.67 18.45
C GLU A 4 -25.73 22.63 17.84
N ASP A 5 -26.41 22.98 16.75
CA ASP A 5 -27.39 22.10 16.10
C ASP A 5 -26.71 20.92 15.39
N LYS A 6 -25.51 21.13 14.84
CA LYS A 6 -24.68 20.04 14.32
C LYS A 6 -24.26 19.07 15.43
N LYS A 7 -23.94 19.58 16.61
CA LYS A 7 -23.51 18.76 17.75
C LYS A 7 -24.66 17.86 18.23
N LYS A 8 -25.87 18.42 18.38
CA LYS A 8 -27.09 17.66 18.71
C LYS A 8 -27.44 16.61 17.64
N LEU A 9 -27.28 16.96 16.36
CA LEU A 9 -27.59 16.05 15.25
C LEU A 9 -26.60 14.88 15.18
N ILE A 10 -25.30 15.14 15.40
CA ILE A 10 -24.26 14.11 15.44
C ILE A 10 -24.48 13.19 16.64
N GLN A 11 -24.76 13.77 17.81
CA GLN A 11 -25.03 12.99 19.02
C GLN A 11 -26.22 12.04 18.84
N LYS A 12 -27.34 12.53 18.32
CA LYS A 12 -28.54 11.71 18.03
C LYS A 12 -28.27 10.60 17.00
N ARG A 13 -27.37 10.83 16.04
CA ARG A 13 -26.97 9.81 15.05
C ARG A 13 -26.04 8.76 15.62
N VAL A 14 -25.17 9.12 16.57
CA VAL A 14 -24.29 8.18 17.28
C VAL A 14 -25.11 7.30 18.22
N GLU A 15 -26.07 7.88 18.94
CA GLU A 15 -27.01 7.16 19.82
C GLU A 15 -27.82 6.09 19.06
N ASN A 16 -28.20 6.37 17.80
CA ASN A 16 -28.98 5.45 16.98
C ASN A 16 -28.15 4.37 16.26
N PHE A 17 -26.83 4.49 16.18
CA PHE A 17 -26.00 3.59 15.36
C PHE A 17 -25.53 2.34 16.12
N ASP A 18 -25.20 2.47 17.41
CA ASP A 18 -24.94 1.32 18.29
C ASP A 18 -25.07 1.70 19.78
N PRO A 19 -26.13 1.27 20.49
CA PRO A 19 -26.36 1.61 21.90
C PRO A 19 -25.23 1.19 22.84
N ARG A 20 -24.50 0.11 22.52
CA ARG A 20 -23.41 -0.42 23.37
C ARG A 20 -22.16 0.45 23.34
N ILE A 21 -21.89 1.10 22.20
CA ILE A 21 -20.80 2.08 22.07
C ILE A 21 -21.11 3.33 22.90
N PHE A 22 -22.39 3.72 22.97
CA PHE A 22 -22.83 4.86 23.77
C PHE A 22 -22.77 4.58 25.28
N GLU A 23 -23.13 3.38 25.73
CA GLU A 23 -22.95 2.97 27.14
C GLU A 23 -21.47 3.01 27.57
N LEU A 24 -20.56 2.48 26.74
CA LEU A 24 -19.12 2.58 26.95
C LEU A 24 -18.65 4.04 27.04
N PHE A 25 -19.20 4.92 26.21
CA PHE A 25 -18.90 6.36 26.24
C PHE A 25 -19.37 7.04 27.53
N VAL A 26 -20.56 6.71 28.04
CA VAL A 26 -21.07 7.23 29.32
C VAL A 26 -20.21 6.74 30.50
N ILE A 27 -19.72 5.49 30.44
CA ILE A 27 -18.79 4.92 31.41
C ILE A 27 -17.45 5.67 31.38
N PHE A 28 -16.88 5.92 30.20
CA PHE A 28 -15.62 6.66 30.07
C PHE A 28 -15.71 8.11 30.54
N LYS A 29 -16.87 8.76 30.37
CA LYS A 29 -17.09 10.15 30.81
C LYS A 29 -17.06 10.32 32.34
N ARG A 30 -17.20 9.24 33.10
CA ARG A 30 -17.11 9.25 34.58
C ARG A 30 -15.67 9.31 35.09
N PHE A 31 -14.68 9.06 34.25
CA PHE A 31 -13.26 9.13 34.60
C PHE A 31 -12.66 10.47 34.14
N ILE A 32 -12.80 11.50 34.99
CA ILE A 32 -12.46 12.90 34.71
C ILE A 32 -10.97 13.10 34.33
N GLY A 33 -10.07 12.17 34.67
CA GLY A 33 -8.65 12.27 34.32
C GLY A 33 -8.24 11.76 32.92
N ILE A 34 -9.10 10.99 32.23
CA ILE A 34 -8.74 10.35 30.95
C ILE A 34 -9.23 11.16 29.74
N HIS A 35 -10.28 11.96 29.92
CA HIS A 35 -10.98 12.63 28.82
C HIS A 35 -10.18 13.76 28.16
N ASP A 36 -9.30 14.45 28.88
CA ASP A 36 -8.55 15.58 28.30
C ASP A 36 -7.38 15.13 27.41
N ASN A 37 -6.89 13.88 27.57
CA ASN A 37 -5.85 13.28 26.72
C ASN A 37 -6.39 12.36 25.62
N TYR A 38 -7.61 11.82 25.76
CA TYR A 38 -8.25 11.00 24.72
C TYR A 38 -8.89 11.88 23.64
N SER A 39 -8.03 12.49 22.83
CA SER A 39 -8.41 13.51 21.86
C SER A 39 -9.56 13.06 20.94
N LYS A 40 -10.51 13.99 20.79
CA LYS A 40 -11.59 14.04 19.80
C LYS A 40 -11.22 13.53 18.40
N ASN A 41 -9.94 13.68 18.01
CA ASN A 41 -9.39 13.23 16.74
C ASN A 41 -9.36 11.70 16.57
N TRP A 42 -9.02 10.93 17.61
CA TRP A 42 -8.99 9.46 17.49
C TRP A 42 -10.41 8.90 17.33
N MET A 43 -11.37 9.45 18.07
CA MET A 43 -12.78 9.04 17.98
C MET A 43 -13.39 9.44 16.63
N GLU A 44 -13.12 10.66 16.14
CA GLU A 44 -13.50 11.07 14.79
C GLU A 44 -12.88 10.15 13.71
N GLN A 45 -11.60 9.78 13.86
CA GLN A 45 -10.94 8.85 12.94
C GLN A 45 -11.52 7.44 13.00
N SER A 46 -11.84 6.91 14.18
CA SER A 46 -12.46 5.59 14.35
C SER A 46 -13.87 5.54 13.74
N ILE A 47 -14.68 6.60 13.92
CA ILE A 47 -16.01 6.73 13.28
C ILE A 47 -15.87 6.86 11.76
N ILE A 48 -14.89 7.63 11.27
CA ILE A 48 -14.59 7.74 9.84
C ILE A 48 -14.15 6.37 9.27
N LEU A 49 -13.34 5.62 10.00
CA LEU A 49 -12.84 4.30 9.57
C LEU A 49 -13.99 3.29 9.48
N GLU A 50 -14.85 3.25 10.50
CA GLU A 50 -15.98 2.32 10.55
C GLU A 50 -17.10 2.73 9.55
N GLY A 51 -17.28 4.03 9.34
CA GLY A 51 -18.10 4.58 8.25
C GLY A 51 -17.58 4.14 6.88
N LYS A 52 -16.26 4.25 6.63
CA LYS A 52 -15.64 3.77 5.38
C LYS A 52 -15.80 2.26 5.18
N LYS A 53 -15.65 1.45 6.23
CA LYS A 53 -15.88 0.00 6.18
C LYS A 53 -17.35 -0.32 5.84
N THR A 54 -18.29 0.37 6.49
CA THR A 54 -19.73 0.20 6.25
C THR A 54 -20.12 0.58 4.83
N VAL A 55 -19.64 1.73 4.33
CA VAL A 55 -19.86 2.16 2.93
C VAL A 55 -19.28 1.15 1.94
N LYS A 56 -18.07 0.60 2.21
CA LYS A 56 -17.47 -0.44 1.37
C LYS A 56 -18.30 -1.73 1.37
N ARG A 57 -18.81 -2.17 2.52
CA ARG A 57 -19.69 -3.34 2.62
C ARG A 57 -21.00 -3.12 1.86
N LEU A 58 -21.63 -1.95 2.03
CA LEU A 58 -22.86 -1.58 1.31
C LEU A 58 -22.63 -1.50 -0.20
N HIS A 59 -21.51 -0.91 -0.64
CA HIS A 59 -21.14 -0.86 -2.04
C HIS A 59 -20.97 -2.27 -2.63
N GLN A 60 -20.26 -3.15 -1.93
CA GLN A 60 -20.10 -4.55 -2.36
C GLN A 60 -21.45 -5.30 -2.43
N SER A 61 -22.32 -5.09 -1.44
CA SER A 61 -23.68 -5.65 -1.45
C SER A 61 -24.52 -5.11 -2.61
N LEU A 62 -24.42 -3.81 -2.90
CA LEU A 62 -25.13 -3.16 -4.00
C LEU A 62 -24.62 -3.66 -5.37
N GLU A 63 -23.31 -3.81 -5.54
CA GLU A 63 -22.73 -4.44 -6.73
C GLU A 63 -23.23 -5.87 -6.91
N ASN A 64 -23.28 -6.66 -5.83
CA ASN A 64 -23.76 -8.04 -5.89
C ASN A 64 -25.25 -8.11 -6.27
N ILE A 65 -26.07 -7.18 -5.79
CA ILE A 65 -27.48 -7.06 -6.19
C ILE A 65 -27.58 -6.69 -7.68
N LYS A 66 -26.81 -5.69 -8.14
CA LYS A 66 -26.78 -5.30 -9.57
C LYS A 66 -26.36 -6.46 -10.47
N LYS A 67 -25.33 -7.22 -10.08
CA LYS A 67 -24.89 -8.42 -10.82
C LYS A 67 -25.98 -9.47 -10.89
N LYS A 68 -26.61 -9.80 -9.76
CA LYS A 68 -27.71 -10.78 -9.73
C LYS A 68 -28.87 -10.36 -10.63
N ASN A 69 -29.25 -9.09 -10.61
CA ASN A 69 -30.31 -8.55 -11.45
C ASN A 69 -29.96 -8.61 -12.94
N ALA A 70 -28.72 -8.25 -13.32
CA ALA A 70 -28.28 -8.33 -14.71
C ALA A 70 -28.26 -9.78 -15.24
N ILE A 71 -27.76 -10.73 -14.44
CA ILE A 71 -27.80 -12.17 -14.80
C ILE A 71 -29.26 -12.63 -14.94
N HIS A 72 -30.14 -12.22 -14.03
CA HIS A 72 -31.56 -12.57 -14.08
C HIS A 72 -32.28 -11.98 -15.30
N GLN A 73 -31.95 -10.76 -15.72
CA GLN A 73 -32.49 -10.15 -16.95
C GLN A 73 -32.06 -10.97 -18.18
N ILE A 74 -30.76 -11.30 -18.30
CA ILE A 74 -30.22 -12.08 -19.43
C ILE A 74 -30.91 -13.45 -19.52
N LEU A 75 -31.10 -14.13 -18.40
CA LEU A 75 -31.74 -15.45 -18.35
C LEU A 75 -33.24 -15.44 -18.70
N ASN A 76 -33.86 -14.27 -18.75
CA ASN A 76 -35.29 -14.09 -19.05
C ASN A 76 -35.56 -13.35 -20.37
N GLN A 77 -34.52 -13.05 -21.16
CA GLN A 77 -34.67 -12.51 -22.52
C GLN A 77 -35.11 -13.61 -23.53
N LYS A 78 -35.53 -13.20 -24.74
CA LYS A 78 -36.09 -14.10 -25.79
C LYS A 78 -35.18 -15.32 -26.07
N ASN A 79 -35.80 -16.44 -26.46
CA ASN A 79 -35.15 -17.76 -26.65
C ASN A 79 -33.83 -17.76 -27.45
N SER A 80 -33.65 -16.88 -28.44
CA SER A 80 -32.40 -16.76 -29.21
C SER A 80 -31.22 -16.32 -28.33
N SER A 81 -31.44 -15.39 -27.39
CA SER A 81 -30.40 -14.89 -26.48
C SER A 81 -29.97 -15.93 -25.44
N ILE A 82 -30.86 -16.85 -25.07
CA ILE A 82 -30.54 -17.97 -24.16
C ILE A 82 -29.64 -18.99 -24.87
N GLN A 83 -29.80 -19.19 -26.17
CA GLN A 83 -28.95 -20.10 -26.94
C GLN A 83 -27.54 -19.51 -27.10
N ASP A 84 -27.43 -18.22 -27.43
CA ASP A 84 -26.15 -17.50 -27.49
C ASP A 84 -25.41 -17.54 -26.14
N LEU A 85 -26.16 -17.40 -25.04
CA LEU A 85 -25.63 -17.53 -23.68
C LEU A 85 -25.05 -18.94 -23.42
N LYS A 86 -25.78 -20.00 -23.83
CA LYS A 86 -25.31 -21.38 -23.67
C LYS A 86 -24.04 -21.62 -24.49
N GLU A 87 -23.93 -21.07 -25.69
CA GLU A 87 -22.75 -21.20 -26.54
C GLU A 87 -21.55 -20.43 -25.98
N ASN A 88 -21.74 -19.20 -25.51
CA ASN A 88 -20.71 -18.43 -24.83
C ASN A 88 -20.21 -19.14 -23.56
N LEU A 89 -21.12 -19.70 -22.76
CA LEU A 89 -20.75 -20.50 -21.59
C LEU A 89 -19.98 -21.76 -22.01
N LYS A 90 -20.38 -22.47 -23.06
CA LYS A 90 -19.64 -23.66 -23.55
C LYS A 90 -18.21 -23.32 -23.96
N LEU A 91 -18.02 -22.23 -24.71
CA LEU A 91 -16.72 -21.81 -25.22
C LEU A 91 -15.79 -21.28 -24.13
N ASN A 92 -16.32 -20.51 -23.17
CA ASN A 92 -15.49 -19.76 -22.23
C ASN A 92 -15.33 -20.42 -20.86
N LEU A 93 -16.17 -21.41 -20.50
CA LEU A 93 -16.12 -22.07 -19.19
C LEU A 93 -14.82 -22.87 -18.96
N TYR A 94 -14.22 -23.42 -20.02
CA TYR A 94 -12.94 -24.12 -19.92
C TYR A 94 -11.81 -23.18 -19.49
N ASN A 95 -11.84 -21.94 -20.01
CA ASN A 95 -10.81 -20.93 -19.77
C ASN A 95 -10.96 -20.21 -18.41
N ASN A 96 -12.09 -20.37 -17.72
CA ASN A 96 -12.29 -19.74 -16.42
C ASN A 96 -11.52 -20.49 -15.31
N THR A 97 -10.63 -19.80 -14.59
CA THR A 97 -9.80 -20.41 -13.53
C THR A 97 -10.39 -20.26 -12.12
N ILE A 98 -11.49 -19.51 -11.98
CA ILE A 98 -12.06 -19.15 -10.67
C ILE A 98 -13.11 -20.15 -10.20
N LEU A 99 -13.95 -20.65 -11.10
CA LEU A 99 -14.95 -21.65 -10.76
C LEU A 99 -14.28 -23.00 -10.49
N ASN A 100 -14.64 -23.63 -9.38
CA ASN A 100 -14.16 -24.99 -9.09
C ASN A 100 -14.88 -26.05 -9.95
N LEU A 101 -14.35 -27.28 -9.96
CA LEU A 101 -14.89 -28.37 -10.78
C LEU A 101 -16.37 -28.67 -10.49
N LYS A 102 -16.84 -28.52 -9.25
CA LYS A 102 -18.24 -28.76 -8.87
C LYS A 102 -19.15 -27.68 -9.45
N GLU A 103 -18.74 -26.42 -9.41
CA GLU A 103 -19.46 -25.28 -9.97
C GLU A 103 -19.50 -25.33 -11.50
N LYS A 104 -18.37 -25.67 -12.15
CA LYS A 104 -18.33 -25.91 -13.59
C LYS A 104 -19.26 -27.05 -14.02
N LYS A 105 -19.29 -28.15 -13.25
CA LYS A 105 -20.19 -29.28 -13.51
C LYS A 105 -21.67 -28.89 -13.41
N ILE A 106 -22.03 -27.97 -12.50
CA ILE A 106 -23.39 -27.43 -12.41
C ILE A 106 -23.74 -26.65 -13.69
N ILE A 107 -22.87 -25.76 -14.15
CA ILE A 107 -23.10 -24.98 -15.38
C ILE A 107 -23.22 -25.92 -16.59
N ILE A 108 -22.32 -26.89 -16.74
CA ILE A 108 -22.33 -27.86 -17.86
C ILE A 108 -23.65 -28.65 -17.90
N LYS A 109 -24.14 -29.13 -16.74
CA LYS A 109 -25.42 -29.84 -16.67
C LYS A 109 -26.60 -28.97 -17.09
N ILE A 110 -26.56 -27.69 -16.74
CA ILE A 110 -27.65 -26.75 -17.03
C ILE A 110 -27.67 -26.36 -18.51
N ILE A 111 -26.51 -26.05 -19.11
CA ILE A 111 -26.42 -25.66 -20.53
C ILE A 111 -26.70 -26.80 -21.52
N GLN A 112 -26.71 -28.06 -21.05
CA GLN A 112 -27.07 -29.24 -21.83
C GLN A 112 -28.58 -29.46 -21.94
N LYS A 113 -29.39 -28.84 -21.08
CA LYS A 113 -30.85 -28.95 -21.15
C LYS A 113 -31.40 -28.14 -22.32
N GLU A 114 -32.45 -28.62 -22.97
CA GLU A 114 -33.12 -27.90 -24.07
C GLU A 114 -33.72 -26.58 -23.56
N THR A 115 -34.44 -26.62 -22.44
CA THR A 115 -35.03 -25.44 -21.78
C THR A 115 -34.48 -25.25 -20.36
N LEU A 116 -34.49 -24.02 -19.86
CA LEU A 116 -34.03 -23.67 -18.51
C LEU A 116 -35.23 -23.54 -17.57
N SER A 117 -35.32 -24.38 -16.53
CA SER A 117 -36.30 -24.20 -15.46
C SER A 117 -35.93 -23.04 -14.53
N GLU A 118 -36.87 -22.54 -13.73
CA GLU A 118 -36.59 -21.50 -12.73
C GLU A 118 -35.55 -21.94 -11.67
N ASP A 119 -35.52 -23.24 -11.35
CA ASP A 119 -34.49 -23.82 -10.49
C ASP A 119 -33.10 -23.79 -11.16
N ASP A 120 -33.03 -24.05 -12.47
CA ASP A 120 -31.79 -23.95 -13.24
C ASP A 120 -31.27 -22.51 -13.32
N LYS A 121 -32.16 -21.54 -13.56
CA LYS A 121 -31.82 -20.11 -13.56
C LYS A 121 -31.30 -19.66 -12.19
N THR A 122 -31.96 -20.09 -11.12
CA THR A 122 -31.55 -19.78 -9.74
C THR A 122 -30.17 -20.35 -9.42
N LYS A 123 -29.90 -21.60 -9.83
CA LYS A 123 -28.59 -22.24 -9.68
C LYS A 123 -27.52 -21.51 -10.48
N LEU A 124 -27.79 -21.14 -11.73
CA LEU A 124 -26.88 -20.34 -12.55
C LEU A 124 -26.54 -18.99 -11.90
N ILE A 125 -27.55 -18.24 -11.46
CA ILE A 125 -27.35 -16.94 -10.77
C ILE A 125 -26.50 -17.13 -9.52
N SER A 126 -26.75 -18.18 -8.73
CA SER A 126 -26.00 -18.45 -7.50
C SER A 126 -24.51 -18.74 -7.73
N VAL A 127 -24.17 -19.39 -8.86
CA VAL A 127 -22.79 -19.72 -9.21
C VAL A 127 -22.11 -18.52 -9.88
N LEU A 128 -22.77 -17.90 -10.86
CA LEU A 128 -22.22 -16.79 -11.64
C LEU A 128 -22.05 -15.52 -10.79
N SER A 129 -22.97 -15.22 -9.87
CA SER A 129 -22.86 -14.01 -9.03
C SER A 129 -21.65 -13.99 -8.08
N LYS A 130 -20.94 -15.12 -7.91
CA LYS A 130 -19.67 -15.20 -7.16
C LYS A 130 -18.48 -14.66 -7.95
N LEU A 131 -18.60 -14.55 -9.27
CA LEU A 131 -17.50 -14.15 -10.12
C LEU A 131 -17.29 -12.62 -10.11
N PRO A 132 -16.03 -12.16 -10.21
CA PRO A 132 -15.73 -10.75 -10.48
C PRO A 132 -16.40 -10.28 -11.78
N THR A 133 -16.75 -8.99 -11.87
CA THR A 133 -17.44 -8.42 -13.05
C THR A 133 -16.67 -8.66 -14.34
N LYS A 134 -15.33 -8.52 -14.30
CA LYS A 134 -14.44 -8.78 -15.45
C LYS A 134 -14.54 -10.22 -15.96
N GLU A 135 -14.68 -11.16 -15.04
CA GLU A 135 -14.75 -12.60 -15.34
C GLU A 135 -16.12 -12.98 -15.85
N LEU A 136 -17.17 -12.33 -15.34
CA LEU A 136 -18.51 -12.46 -15.91
C LEU A 136 -18.60 -11.93 -17.34
N ILE A 137 -17.95 -10.79 -17.64
CA ILE A 137 -17.87 -10.28 -19.02
C ILE A 137 -17.11 -11.26 -19.92
N SER A 138 -16.01 -11.83 -19.43
CA SER A 138 -15.25 -12.85 -20.19
C SER A 138 -16.03 -14.14 -20.41
N LEU A 139 -16.90 -14.51 -19.46
CA LEU A 139 -17.63 -15.78 -19.48
C LEU A 139 -18.96 -15.68 -20.26
N LEU A 140 -19.66 -14.56 -20.11
CA LEU A 140 -21.01 -14.33 -20.64
C LEU A 140 -21.01 -13.42 -21.88
N GLY A 141 -19.87 -12.81 -22.23
CA GLY A 141 -19.73 -11.91 -23.37
C GLY A 141 -19.97 -10.43 -23.04
N GLU A 142 -19.74 -9.56 -24.04
CA GLU A 142 -19.93 -8.10 -23.95
C GLU A 142 -21.38 -7.69 -23.59
N ASP A 143 -22.36 -8.57 -23.84
CA ASP A 143 -23.77 -8.38 -23.52
C ASP A 143 -24.06 -8.41 -22.02
N PHE A 144 -23.12 -8.94 -21.21
CA PHE A 144 -23.23 -8.94 -19.76
C PHE A 144 -23.04 -7.55 -19.12
N LYS A 145 -22.64 -6.51 -19.86
CA LYS A 145 -22.45 -5.15 -19.32
C LYS A 145 -23.66 -4.76 -18.45
N PRO A 146 -23.53 -4.76 -17.10
CA PRO A 146 -24.66 -4.49 -16.22
C PRO A 146 -25.19 -3.10 -16.57
N GLU A 147 -26.47 -3.03 -16.90
CA GLU A 147 -27.08 -1.92 -17.62
C GLU A 147 -26.73 -0.53 -17.05
N GLU A 148 -25.94 0.24 -17.80
CA GLU A 148 -26.24 1.65 -18.10
C GLU A 148 -27.05 1.78 -19.40
N LYS A 149 -27.37 0.65 -20.06
CA LYS A 149 -28.15 0.58 -21.29
C LYS A 149 -29.65 0.46 -20.99
N SER A 150 -30.24 1.51 -20.43
CA SER A 150 -31.69 1.67 -20.38
C SER A 150 -32.05 3.16 -20.35
N LYS A 151 -31.85 3.82 -21.50
CA LYS A 151 -32.44 5.12 -21.89
C LYS A 151 -31.96 5.63 -23.26
N ILE A 152 -30.90 5.06 -23.84
CA ILE A 152 -30.24 5.62 -25.04
C ILE A 152 -30.57 4.90 -26.36
N SER A 153 -31.23 3.74 -26.35
CA SER A 153 -31.45 2.93 -27.57
C SER A 153 -32.62 3.36 -28.47
N LYS A 154 -33.10 4.60 -28.38
CA LYS A 154 -34.07 5.16 -29.35
C LYS A 154 -33.72 6.59 -29.76
N ILE A 155 -32.52 6.82 -30.28
CA ILE A 155 -32.22 8.07 -31.02
C ILE A 155 -31.47 7.71 -32.30
N LYS A 156 -32.01 8.15 -33.44
CA LYS A 156 -31.56 7.84 -34.80
C LYS A 156 -30.04 8.09 -34.98
N ILE A 157 -29.33 7.05 -35.41
CA ILE A 157 -27.91 7.07 -35.78
C ILE A 157 -27.83 7.50 -37.25
N SER A 158 -27.51 8.76 -37.55
CA SER A 158 -27.31 9.19 -38.94
C SER A 158 -26.24 10.25 -39.18
N HIS A 159 -25.48 10.71 -38.18
CA HIS A 159 -24.55 11.84 -38.35
C HIS A 159 -23.22 11.67 -37.59
N PHE A 160 -22.47 10.59 -37.83
CA PHE A 160 -21.08 10.50 -37.35
C PHE A 160 -20.11 11.07 -38.41
N ARG A 161 -19.17 11.93 -37.98
CA ARG A 161 -18.11 12.49 -38.85
C ARG A 161 -17.07 11.40 -39.21
N HIS A 162 -16.51 11.46 -40.42
CA HIS A 162 -15.49 10.52 -40.91
C HIS A 162 -14.11 10.73 -40.27
N SER A 163 -13.85 11.91 -39.71
CA SER A 163 -12.66 12.22 -38.91
C SER A 163 -13.08 13.02 -37.68
N TYR A 164 -12.38 12.82 -36.55
CA TYR A 164 -12.64 13.57 -35.33
C TYR A 164 -11.41 13.69 -34.44
N ASN A 165 -10.66 14.78 -34.57
CA ASN A 165 -9.38 14.96 -33.89
C ASN A 165 -9.54 15.59 -32.49
N THR A 166 -8.44 15.63 -31.73
CA THR A 166 -8.45 16.10 -30.34
C THR A 166 -8.86 17.56 -30.20
N LEU A 167 -8.50 18.42 -31.15
CA LEU A 167 -8.87 19.83 -31.12
C LEU A 167 -10.38 19.98 -31.32
N GLU A 168 -10.94 19.25 -32.28
CA GLU A 168 -12.38 19.24 -32.56
C GLU A 168 -13.20 18.75 -31.36
N LEU A 169 -12.75 17.67 -30.68
CA LEU A 169 -13.39 17.20 -29.45
C LEU A 169 -13.42 18.32 -28.39
N ILE A 170 -12.30 19.01 -28.17
CA ILE A 170 -12.22 20.06 -27.16
C ILE A 170 -13.10 21.26 -27.51
N GLU A 171 -13.19 21.63 -28.79
CA GLU A 171 -14.07 22.70 -29.25
C GLU A 171 -15.55 22.35 -29.11
N ASP A 172 -15.94 21.11 -29.45
CA ASP A 172 -17.30 20.62 -29.28
C ASP A 172 -17.69 20.55 -27.80
N LEU A 173 -16.82 20.01 -26.95
CA LEU A 173 -17.02 20.02 -25.50
C LEU A 173 -17.15 21.44 -24.96
N LYS A 174 -16.31 22.38 -25.42
CA LYS A 174 -16.40 23.78 -25.01
C LYS A 174 -17.76 24.39 -25.36
N ARG A 175 -18.22 24.20 -26.61
CA ARG A 175 -19.50 24.73 -27.09
C ARG A 175 -20.67 24.16 -26.30
N GLU A 176 -20.67 22.85 -26.04
CA GLU A 176 -21.74 22.20 -25.28
C GLU A 176 -21.76 22.69 -23.83
N ILE A 177 -20.61 22.72 -23.17
CA ILE A 177 -20.52 23.14 -21.77
C ILE A 177 -20.85 24.63 -21.62
N GLU A 178 -20.54 25.48 -22.59
CA GLU A 178 -20.92 26.89 -22.59
C GLU A 178 -22.45 27.08 -22.47
N GLN A 179 -23.25 26.19 -23.07
CA GLN A 179 -24.72 26.27 -23.02
C GLN A 179 -25.32 25.82 -21.68
N ILE A 180 -24.64 24.91 -20.97
CA ILE A 180 -25.17 24.30 -19.73
C ILE A 180 -24.45 24.74 -18.47
N ALA A 181 -23.33 25.48 -18.60
CA ALA A 181 -22.51 25.92 -17.48
C ALA A 181 -23.28 26.86 -16.53
N PRO A 182 -23.32 26.57 -15.22
CA PRO A 182 -23.85 27.53 -14.25
C PRO A 182 -22.93 28.75 -14.20
N THR A 183 -23.46 29.94 -13.91
CA THR A 183 -22.70 31.21 -13.93
C THR A 183 -21.53 31.24 -12.94
N HIS A 184 -21.65 30.48 -11.85
CA HIS A 184 -20.63 30.33 -10.82
C HIS A 184 -20.54 28.88 -10.35
N VAL A 185 -19.32 28.43 -10.02
CA VAL A 185 -19.06 27.13 -9.36
C VAL A 185 -18.15 27.33 -8.16
N ILE A 186 -18.26 26.45 -7.16
CA ILE A 186 -17.36 26.45 -6.00
C ILE A 186 -16.18 25.54 -6.32
N VAL A 187 -14.97 26.08 -6.31
CA VAL A 187 -13.72 25.33 -6.47
C VAL A 187 -12.85 25.60 -5.25
N ASN A 188 -12.47 24.56 -4.51
CA ASN A 188 -11.66 24.67 -3.29
C ASN A 188 -12.21 25.70 -2.29
N GLY A 189 -13.54 25.72 -2.11
CA GLY A 189 -14.24 26.65 -1.21
C GLY A 189 -14.34 28.09 -1.71
N LYS A 190 -13.85 28.41 -2.91
CA LYS A 190 -13.95 29.75 -3.52
C LYS A 190 -14.99 29.76 -4.64
N GLN A 191 -15.80 30.81 -4.70
CA GLN A 191 -16.76 31.02 -5.77
C GLN A 191 -16.04 31.52 -7.02
N VAL A 192 -16.17 30.79 -8.12
CA VAL A 192 -15.48 31.05 -9.38
C VAL A 192 -16.51 31.31 -10.47
N LYS A 193 -16.44 32.50 -11.09
CA LYS A 193 -17.22 32.80 -12.30
C LYS A 193 -16.74 31.93 -13.47
N THR A 194 -17.67 31.26 -14.12
CA THR A 194 -17.41 30.26 -15.17
C THR A 194 -17.45 30.85 -16.57
N LEU A 195 -18.39 31.78 -16.78
CA LEU A 195 -18.67 32.42 -18.06
C LEU A 195 -18.34 33.91 -18.00
N PHE A 196 -17.73 34.44 -19.07
CA PHE A 196 -17.51 35.87 -19.25
C PHE A 196 -18.18 36.31 -20.54
N GLY A 197 -19.17 37.21 -20.45
CA GLY A 197 -19.98 37.61 -21.60
C GLY A 197 -20.71 36.43 -22.27
N GLY A 198 -21.16 35.45 -21.48
CA GLY A 198 -21.78 34.22 -21.98
C GLY A 198 -20.81 33.18 -22.53
N LYS A 199 -19.52 33.50 -22.65
CA LYS A 199 -18.51 32.60 -23.23
C LYS A 199 -17.71 31.83 -22.18
N LEU A 200 -17.48 30.55 -22.44
CA LEU A 200 -16.61 29.68 -21.66
C LEU A 200 -15.17 29.83 -22.16
N SER A 201 -14.22 30.11 -21.27
CA SER A 201 -12.81 30.09 -21.66
C SER A 201 -12.24 28.68 -21.59
N GLU A 202 -11.19 28.41 -22.37
CA GLU A 202 -10.49 27.12 -22.35
C GLU A 202 -9.94 26.77 -20.97
N ASN A 203 -9.49 27.79 -20.23
CA ASN A 203 -9.00 27.62 -18.87
C ASN A 203 -10.12 27.17 -17.91
N LYS A 204 -11.36 27.61 -18.15
CA LYS A 204 -12.53 27.21 -17.36
C LYS A 204 -13.07 25.85 -17.78
N LEU A 205 -12.96 25.49 -19.06
CA LEU A 205 -13.28 24.14 -19.53
C LEU A 205 -12.44 23.08 -18.79
N GLY A 206 -11.15 23.36 -18.55
CA GLY A 206 -10.28 22.46 -17.77
C GLY A 206 -10.87 22.06 -16.42
N ILE A 207 -11.54 22.98 -15.72
CA ILE A 207 -12.20 22.71 -14.42
C ILE A 207 -13.28 21.65 -14.58
N PHE A 208 -14.16 21.82 -15.57
CA PHE A 208 -15.29 20.91 -15.81
C PHE A 208 -14.85 19.52 -16.28
N LEU A 209 -13.67 19.43 -16.89
CA LEU A 209 -13.03 18.17 -17.27
C LEU A 209 -12.25 17.51 -16.12
N GLY A 210 -12.32 18.04 -14.90
CA GLY A 210 -11.62 17.49 -13.73
C GLY A 210 -10.11 17.72 -13.80
N LYS A 211 -9.68 18.80 -14.45
CA LYS A 211 -8.27 19.18 -14.64
C LYS A 211 -8.00 20.57 -14.06
N THR A 212 -6.72 20.93 -14.03
CA THR A 212 -6.31 22.28 -13.61
C THR A 212 -6.77 23.33 -14.62
N VAL A 213 -6.91 24.58 -14.16
CA VAL A 213 -7.33 25.70 -15.01
C VAL A 213 -6.38 25.99 -16.17
N THR A 214 -5.14 25.49 -16.13
CA THR A 214 -4.17 25.67 -17.20
C THR A 214 -4.04 24.44 -18.10
N TYR A 215 -4.67 23.31 -17.76
CA TYR A 215 -4.44 22.03 -18.44
C TYR A 215 -4.63 22.09 -19.96
N ILE A 216 -5.72 22.69 -20.44
CA ILE A 216 -6.02 22.78 -21.88
C ILE A 216 -4.90 23.54 -22.61
N LYS A 217 -4.51 24.70 -22.08
CA LYS A 217 -3.52 25.59 -22.68
C LYS A 217 -2.09 25.04 -22.55
N ASP A 218 -1.70 24.68 -21.34
CA ASP A 218 -0.30 24.41 -20.99
C ASP A 218 0.10 22.96 -21.20
N ASN A 219 -0.85 22.04 -21.26
CA ASN A 219 -0.59 20.61 -21.44
C ASN A 219 -1.16 20.14 -22.79
N LEU A 220 -2.48 20.16 -22.96
CA LEU A 220 -3.14 19.52 -24.10
C LEU A 220 -2.75 20.17 -25.43
N LYS A 221 -2.89 21.49 -25.57
CA LYS A 221 -2.52 22.21 -26.79
C LYS A 221 -1.02 22.13 -27.10
N LYS A 222 -0.15 22.04 -26.09
CA LYS A 222 1.29 21.81 -26.32
C LYS A 222 1.55 20.42 -26.89
N GLN A 223 0.79 19.41 -26.47
CA GLN A 223 0.89 18.06 -27.04
C GLN A 223 0.39 18.04 -28.49
N ILE A 224 -0.76 18.67 -28.77
CA ILE A 224 -1.29 18.81 -30.15
C ILE A 224 -0.32 19.57 -31.05
N LYS A 225 0.30 20.66 -30.57
CA LYS A 225 1.29 21.42 -31.35
C LYS A 225 2.54 20.60 -31.68
N ARG A 226 2.92 19.66 -30.80
CA ARG A 226 4.07 18.75 -31.03
C ARG A 226 3.70 17.58 -31.92
N ASN A 227 2.46 17.11 -31.85
CA ASN A 227 1.92 16.03 -32.65
C ASN A 227 0.46 16.33 -32.99
N HIS A 228 0.17 16.71 -34.24
CA HIS A 228 -1.18 17.03 -34.69
C HIS A 228 -2.14 15.82 -34.61
N GLU A 229 -1.60 14.61 -34.61
CA GLU A 229 -2.33 13.35 -34.41
C GLU A 229 -2.35 12.91 -32.94
N TYR A 230 -2.08 13.82 -32.00
CA TYR A 230 -2.13 13.48 -30.58
C TYR A 230 -3.52 12.97 -30.20
N ILE A 231 -3.59 11.75 -29.67
CA ILE A 231 -4.83 11.12 -29.19
C ILE A 231 -4.87 11.17 -27.65
N ILE A 232 -5.99 11.62 -27.08
CA ILE A 232 -6.22 11.58 -25.64
C ILE A 232 -6.42 10.12 -25.21
N SER A 233 -5.74 9.67 -24.15
CA SER A 233 -5.88 8.30 -23.66
C SER A 233 -7.28 7.99 -23.16
N LEU A 234 -7.67 6.71 -23.22
CA LEU A 234 -9.00 6.25 -22.82
C LEU A 234 -9.34 6.67 -21.36
N GLU A 235 -8.38 6.55 -20.45
CA GLU A 235 -8.54 6.92 -19.03
C GLU A 235 -8.83 8.43 -18.84
N VAL A 236 -8.15 9.28 -19.63
CA VAL A 236 -8.38 10.73 -19.53
C VAL A 236 -9.78 11.08 -20.05
N LEU A 237 -10.23 10.41 -21.12
CA LEU A 237 -11.59 10.57 -21.65
C LEU A 237 -12.67 10.07 -20.68
N GLU A 238 -12.43 8.94 -20.00
CA GLU A 238 -13.30 8.43 -18.94
C GLU A 238 -13.36 9.41 -17.76
N GLY A 239 -12.22 9.99 -17.37
CA GLY A 239 -12.17 11.04 -16.35
C GLY A 239 -12.92 12.31 -16.74
N TYR A 240 -12.86 12.72 -18.01
CA TYR A 240 -13.68 13.83 -18.53
C TYR A 240 -15.16 13.50 -18.39
N ALA A 241 -15.59 12.33 -18.87
CA ALA A 241 -16.99 11.90 -18.80
C ALA A 241 -17.52 11.87 -17.35
N ALA A 242 -16.74 11.33 -16.42
CA ALA A 242 -17.10 11.27 -15.00
C ALA A 242 -17.25 12.67 -14.40
N SER A 243 -16.26 13.54 -14.59
CA SER A 243 -16.29 14.92 -14.07
C SER A 243 -17.46 15.72 -14.65
N LEU A 244 -17.68 15.61 -15.96
CA LEU A 244 -18.80 16.25 -16.63
C LEU A 244 -20.15 15.78 -16.09
N THR A 245 -20.29 14.47 -15.84
CA THR A 245 -21.49 13.89 -15.23
C THR A 245 -21.70 14.39 -13.81
N GLU A 246 -20.65 14.54 -13.02
CA GLU A 246 -20.71 15.08 -11.66
C GLU A 246 -21.19 16.53 -11.64
N PHE A 247 -20.69 17.38 -12.55
CA PHE A 247 -21.09 18.79 -12.61
C PHE A 247 -22.50 19.01 -13.15
N PHE A 248 -22.92 18.24 -14.15
CA PHE A 248 -24.07 18.59 -15.00
C PHE A 248 -25.19 17.55 -15.00
N GLY A 249 -24.98 16.34 -14.46
CA GLY A 249 -25.96 15.27 -14.44
C GLY A 249 -26.50 14.95 -15.84
N GLU A 250 -27.81 14.83 -15.98
CA GLU A 250 -28.46 14.49 -17.26
C GLU A 250 -28.27 15.55 -18.36
N LYS A 251 -27.89 16.79 -18.05
CA LYS A 251 -27.72 17.85 -19.07
C LYS A 251 -26.52 17.62 -20.00
N VAL A 252 -25.64 16.68 -19.67
CA VAL A 252 -24.33 16.51 -20.33
C VAL A 252 -24.30 15.45 -21.43
N GLN A 253 -25.45 14.87 -21.77
CA GLN A 253 -25.56 13.74 -22.72
C GLN A 253 -24.90 14.00 -24.08
N ASN A 254 -25.04 15.22 -24.62
CA ASN A 254 -24.40 15.59 -25.88
C ASN A 254 -22.87 15.62 -25.77
N ALA A 255 -22.32 16.13 -24.67
CA ALA A 255 -20.88 16.14 -24.42
C ALA A 255 -20.34 14.70 -24.27
N LEU A 256 -21.08 13.83 -23.60
CA LEU A 256 -20.73 12.39 -23.53
C LEU A 256 -20.77 11.73 -24.90
N ARG A 257 -21.74 12.09 -25.76
CA ARG A 257 -21.80 11.62 -27.14
C ARG A 257 -20.55 12.02 -27.94
N PHE A 258 -20.03 13.24 -27.77
CA PHE A 258 -18.77 13.64 -28.40
C PHE A 258 -17.58 12.81 -27.90
N ILE A 259 -17.50 12.52 -26.60
CA ILE A 259 -16.45 11.65 -26.06
C ILE A 259 -16.54 10.23 -26.64
N GLU A 260 -17.74 9.65 -26.70
CA GLU A 260 -17.92 8.30 -27.28
C GLU A 260 -17.64 8.27 -28.78
N GLN A 261 -18.06 9.30 -29.53
CA GLN A 261 -17.71 9.49 -30.93
C GLN A 261 -16.19 9.51 -31.15
N TYR A 262 -15.49 10.27 -30.31
CA TYR A 262 -14.04 10.36 -30.38
C TYR A 262 -13.37 9.02 -30.07
N LYS A 263 -13.87 8.28 -29.08
CA LYS A 263 -13.38 6.93 -28.76
C LYS A 263 -13.56 5.97 -29.93
N SER A 264 -14.73 5.96 -30.57
CA SER A 264 -15.02 5.05 -31.68
C SER A 264 -14.17 5.33 -32.91
N ILE A 265 -13.90 6.61 -33.20
CA ILE A 265 -13.12 7.01 -34.38
C ILE A 265 -11.62 6.78 -34.16
N ASN A 266 -11.09 7.14 -32.98
CA ASN A 266 -9.64 7.17 -32.76
C ASN A 266 -9.09 5.93 -32.03
N ASN A 267 -9.95 5.05 -31.52
CA ASN A 267 -9.59 3.86 -30.75
C ASN A 267 -8.47 4.11 -29.71
N PRO A 268 -8.68 5.07 -28.78
CA PRO A 268 -7.62 5.57 -27.91
C PRO A 268 -7.03 4.47 -27.03
N MET A 269 -5.70 4.37 -27.00
CA MET A 269 -5.02 3.39 -26.16
C MET A 269 -5.27 3.66 -24.67
N LYS A 270 -5.28 2.57 -23.88
CA LYS A 270 -5.16 2.67 -22.43
C LYS A 270 -3.84 3.37 -22.07
N SER A 271 -3.91 4.24 -21.07
CA SER A 271 -2.78 5.01 -20.53
C SER A 271 -1.53 4.15 -20.34
N THR A 272 -0.34 4.74 -20.50
CA THR A 272 0.95 4.07 -20.24
C THR A 272 1.03 3.48 -18.83
N LYS A 273 0.21 3.99 -17.88
CA LYS A 273 -0.02 3.42 -16.55
C LYS A 273 -0.46 1.95 -16.59
N TYR A 274 -1.23 1.54 -17.61
CA TYR A 274 -1.86 0.22 -17.69
C TYR A 274 -1.35 -0.66 -18.85
N GLN A 275 -0.44 -0.15 -19.70
CA GLN A 275 0.14 -0.94 -20.80
C GLN A 275 0.89 -2.19 -20.29
N ILE A 276 1.39 -2.15 -19.06
CA ILE A 276 2.08 -3.26 -18.41
C ILE A 276 1.21 -4.52 -18.32
N TYR A 277 -0.12 -4.39 -18.23
CA TYR A 277 -1.07 -5.50 -18.16
C TYR A 277 -1.13 -6.36 -19.43
N LYS A 278 -0.68 -5.82 -20.58
CA LYS A 278 -0.57 -6.58 -21.82
C LYS A 278 0.42 -7.74 -21.69
N TYR A 279 1.49 -7.54 -20.91
CA TYR A 279 2.58 -8.50 -20.74
C TYR A 279 2.56 -9.15 -19.35
N HIS A 280 1.95 -8.48 -18.37
CA HIS A 280 1.91 -8.91 -16.97
C HIS A 280 0.47 -8.76 -16.43
N PRO A 281 -0.44 -9.69 -16.78
CA PRO A 281 -1.87 -9.57 -16.44
C PRO A 281 -2.15 -9.51 -14.93
N ASN A 282 -1.24 -10.04 -14.11
CA ASN A 282 -1.33 -10.09 -12.65
C ASN A 282 -0.63 -8.92 -11.95
N PHE A 283 -0.14 -7.93 -12.69
CA PHE A 283 0.65 -6.83 -12.14
C PHE A 283 -0.14 -6.03 -11.09
N LYS A 284 0.46 -5.81 -9.93
CA LYS A 284 -0.15 -5.09 -8.81
C LYS A 284 0.25 -3.61 -8.89
N ILE A 285 -0.47 -2.84 -9.69
CA ILE A 285 -0.15 -1.41 -9.93
C ILE A 285 -0.11 -0.56 -8.66
N ASP A 286 -0.98 -0.85 -7.69
CA ASP A 286 -1.08 -0.15 -6.40
C ASP A 286 -0.24 -0.78 -5.29
N TYR A 287 0.79 -1.59 -5.61
CA TYR A 287 1.58 -2.31 -4.60
C TYR A 287 2.16 -1.38 -3.53
N PHE A 288 2.71 -0.23 -3.95
CA PHE A 288 3.34 0.78 -3.08
C PHE A 288 2.41 1.92 -2.66
N ASN A 289 1.13 1.90 -3.07
CA ASN A 289 0.15 2.94 -2.71
C ASN A 289 -0.11 2.97 -1.19
N GLN A 290 -0.11 1.80 -0.55
CA GLN A 290 -0.25 1.66 0.91
C GLN A 290 0.80 0.71 1.47
N MET A 291 1.63 1.23 2.38
CA MET A 291 2.69 0.49 3.05
C MET A 291 2.17 -0.18 4.33
N ASN A 292 1.34 -1.22 4.17
CA ASN A 292 0.61 -1.85 5.27
C ASN A 292 0.98 -3.32 5.55
N THR A 293 2.04 -3.83 4.92
CA THR A 293 2.53 -5.20 5.16
C THR A 293 4.05 -5.23 5.28
N LYS A 294 4.57 -6.19 6.06
CA LYS A 294 6.03 -6.41 6.23
C LYS A 294 6.71 -6.68 4.88
N GLU A 295 6.08 -7.45 3.99
CA GLU A 295 6.61 -7.73 2.65
C GLU A 295 6.80 -6.46 1.82
N LYS A 296 5.80 -5.56 1.79
CA LYS A 296 5.90 -4.30 1.06
C LYS A 296 7.02 -3.43 1.62
N ALA A 297 7.08 -3.30 2.95
CA ALA A 297 8.10 -2.54 3.64
C ALA A 297 9.51 -3.07 3.33
N TYR A 298 9.69 -4.39 3.38
CA TYR A 298 10.92 -5.06 2.97
C TYR A 298 11.32 -4.70 1.54
N TRP A 299 10.41 -4.81 0.57
CA TRP A 299 10.75 -4.48 -0.83
C TRP A 299 11.08 -3.01 -1.03
N LEU A 300 10.43 -2.10 -0.31
CA LEU A 300 10.77 -0.68 -0.34
C LEU A 300 12.19 -0.44 0.21
N GLY A 301 12.55 -1.07 1.33
CA GLY A 301 13.91 -1.02 1.87
C GLY A 301 14.95 -1.58 0.90
N PHE A 302 14.63 -2.69 0.24
CA PHE A 302 15.48 -3.29 -0.78
C PHE A 302 15.69 -2.35 -1.99
N LEU A 303 14.62 -1.69 -2.44
CA LEU A 303 14.69 -0.69 -3.50
C LEU A 303 15.50 0.55 -3.09
N TYR A 304 15.44 0.93 -1.82
CA TYR A 304 16.26 2.00 -1.25
C TYR A 304 17.76 1.72 -1.33
N ALA A 305 18.15 0.45 -1.19
CA ALA A 305 19.51 -0.02 -1.43
C ALA A 305 19.79 -0.10 -2.94
N ASP A 306 19.47 -1.24 -3.56
CA ASP A 306 19.91 -1.61 -4.91
C ASP A 306 18.95 -1.20 -6.03
N GLY A 307 17.77 -0.68 -5.69
CA GLY A 307 16.76 -0.26 -6.67
C GLY A 307 17.13 1.01 -7.41
N TRP A 308 16.52 1.24 -8.57
CA TRP A 308 16.60 2.53 -9.25
C TRP A 308 15.27 2.87 -9.90
N ALA A 309 14.96 4.16 -9.93
CA ALA A 309 13.87 4.74 -10.68
C ALA A 309 14.40 5.98 -11.40
N ILE A 310 14.13 6.09 -12.70
CA ILE A 310 14.55 7.21 -13.55
C ILE A 310 13.36 7.71 -14.36
N ASN A 311 13.30 9.01 -14.57
CA ASN A 311 12.33 9.62 -15.45
C ASN A 311 13.01 10.01 -16.77
N GLU A 312 12.85 9.17 -17.80
CA GLU A 312 13.35 9.50 -19.14
C GLU A 312 12.23 10.15 -19.96
N ARG A 313 12.21 11.49 -20.04
CA ARG A 313 11.27 12.25 -20.90
C ARG A 313 9.78 11.95 -20.63
N GLY A 314 9.40 11.79 -19.37
CA GLY A 314 8.04 11.45 -18.96
C GLY A 314 7.73 9.94 -18.94
N LEU A 315 8.71 9.09 -19.29
CA LEU A 315 8.62 7.65 -19.16
C LEU A 315 9.43 7.18 -17.95
N PHE A 316 8.72 6.87 -16.88
CA PHE A 316 9.32 6.27 -15.71
C PHE A 316 9.75 4.83 -15.96
N ARG A 317 11.03 4.57 -15.70
CA ARG A 317 11.62 3.23 -15.70
C ARG A 317 12.14 2.94 -14.32
N MET A 318 11.93 1.71 -13.87
CA MET A 318 12.49 1.24 -12.61
C MET A 318 12.99 -0.19 -12.73
N GLY A 319 13.82 -0.57 -11.77
CA GLY A 319 14.39 -1.90 -11.76
C GLY A 319 15.33 -2.17 -10.60
N LEU A 320 15.85 -3.39 -10.62
CA LEU A 320 16.83 -3.94 -9.70
C LEU A 320 17.88 -4.67 -10.54
N GLN A 321 19.14 -4.65 -10.10
CA GLN A 321 20.19 -5.48 -10.65
C GLN A 321 20.95 -6.13 -9.50
N LEU A 322 21.02 -7.46 -9.51
CA LEU A 322 21.65 -8.24 -8.46
C LEU A 322 22.67 -9.23 -9.05
N GLY A 323 23.62 -9.67 -8.22
CA GLY A 323 24.55 -10.73 -8.60
C GLY A 323 23.85 -12.07 -8.78
N GLU A 324 24.51 -13.01 -9.44
CA GLU A 324 24.00 -14.36 -9.68
C GLU A 324 23.51 -15.08 -8.41
N LYS A 325 24.25 -14.94 -7.31
CA LYS A 325 23.91 -15.53 -6.00
C LYS A 325 22.55 -15.09 -5.45
N ASP A 326 22.05 -13.95 -5.90
CA ASP A 326 20.84 -13.31 -5.38
C ASP A 326 19.70 -13.29 -6.42
N ARG A 327 19.83 -14.07 -7.50
CA ARG A 327 18.83 -14.17 -8.56
C ARG A 327 17.45 -14.57 -8.03
N SER A 328 17.39 -15.40 -6.99
CA SER A 328 16.12 -15.80 -6.35
C SER A 328 15.34 -14.60 -5.78
N GLN A 329 16.02 -13.53 -5.34
CA GLN A 329 15.35 -12.31 -4.89
C GLN A 329 14.65 -11.58 -6.04
N LEU A 330 15.22 -11.60 -7.26
CA LEU A 330 14.55 -11.02 -8.42
C LEU A 330 13.26 -11.79 -8.76
N VAL A 331 13.26 -13.11 -8.61
CA VAL A 331 12.06 -13.94 -8.82
C VAL A 331 10.99 -13.58 -7.79
N ARG A 332 11.36 -13.52 -6.51
CA ARG A 332 10.44 -13.11 -5.44
C ARG A 332 9.91 -11.70 -5.62
N PHE A 333 10.73 -10.78 -6.12
CA PHE A 333 10.30 -9.43 -6.45
C PHE A 333 9.27 -9.42 -7.59
N CYS A 334 9.47 -10.24 -8.62
CA CYS A 334 8.46 -10.45 -9.66
C CYS A 334 7.14 -10.97 -9.08
N GLU A 335 7.18 -12.01 -8.25
CA GLU A 335 6.00 -12.59 -7.61
C GLU A 335 5.26 -11.57 -6.73
N ALA A 336 5.99 -10.81 -5.93
CA ALA A 336 5.44 -9.75 -5.08
C ALA A 336 4.66 -8.73 -5.92
N LEU A 337 5.21 -8.28 -7.04
CA LEU A 337 4.60 -7.30 -7.94
C LEU A 337 3.63 -7.89 -8.97
N GLY A 338 3.55 -9.21 -9.11
CA GLY A 338 2.78 -9.86 -10.18
C GLY A 338 3.38 -9.66 -11.58
N LEU A 339 4.70 -9.49 -11.66
CA LEU A 339 5.45 -9.48 -12.92
C LEU A 339 5.78 -10.89 -13.36
N ASP A 340 5.92 -11.09 -14.66
CA ASP A 340 6.41 -12.35 -15.22
C ASP A 340 7.93 -12.48 -14.95
N PRO A 341 8.41 -13.55 -14.29
CA PRO A 341 9.84 -13.81 -14.10
C PRO A 341 10.66 -13.85 -15.40
N THR A 342 10.05 -14.05 -16.58
CA THR A 342 10.74 -13.95 -17.88
C THR A 342 11.34 -12.55 -18.14
N LEU A 343 10.91 -11.53 -17.39
CA LEU A 343 11.48 -10.18 -17.40
C LEU A 343 12.91 -10.13 -16.87
N ILE A 344 13.33 -11.12 -16.07
CA ILE A 344 14.70 -11.21 -15.53
C ILE A 344 15.66 -11.51 -16.69
N LYS A 345 16.55 -10.57 -17.00
CA LYS A 345 17.55 -10.72 -18.05
C LYS A 345 18.97 -10.74 -17.47
N PRO A 346 19.89 -11.57 -18.01
CA PRO A 346 21.30 -11.52 -17.63
C PRO A 346 21.92 -10.18 -18.04
N LYS A 347 22.91 -9.73 -17.28
CA LYS A 347 23.67 -8.51 -17.53
C LYS A 347 25.10 -8.71 -17.06
N THR A 348 26.04 -8.69 -18.02
CA THR A 348 27.47 -8.63 -17.72
C THR A 348 27.88 -7.19 -17.42
N THR A 349 28.54 -6.99 -16.28
CA THR A 349 29.15 -5.72 -15.87
C THR A 349 30.67 -5.86 -15.91
N LYS A 350 31.35 -4.93 -16.58
CA LYS A 350 32.81 -4.84 -16.62
C LYS A 350 33.27 -3.89 -15.52
N LEU A 351 34.12 -4.36 -14.62
CA LEU A 351 34.73 -3.52 -13.58
C LEU A 351 36.24 -3.60 -13.70
N ASN A 352 36.91 -2.45 -13.58
CA ASN A 352 38.35 -2.41 -13.41
C ASN A 352 38.66 -2.78 -11.96
N TYR A 353 39.41 -3.86 -11.78
CA TYR A 353 39.93 -4.30 -10.49
C TYR A 353 41.45 -4.36 -10.58
N LYS A 354 42.13 -3.44 -9.89
CA LYS A 354 43.60 -3.35 -9.85
C LYS A 354 44.27 -3.28 -11.24
N GLY A 355 43.64 -2.64 -12.22
CA GLY A 355 44.18 -2.51 -13.58
C GLY A 355 43.65 -3.57 -14.55
N GLU A 356 42.98 -4.61 -14.07
CA GLU A 356 42.39 -5.68 -14.90
C GLU A 356 40.88 -5.46 -15.09
N ILE A 357 40.39 -5.60 -16.32
CA ILE A 357 38.95 -5.62 -16.59
C ILE A 357 38.41 -7.01 -16.23
N ARG A 358 37.58 -7.09 -15.19
CA ARG A 358 36.87 -8.30 -14.81
C ARG A 358 35.40 -8.20 -15.20
N GLU A 359 34.88 -9.30 -15.74
CA GLU A 359 33.46 -9.44 -16.08
C GLU A 359 32.70 -10.10 -14.93
N TYR A 360 31.60 -9.49 -14.53
CA TYR A 360 30.71 -10.00 -13.49
C TYR A 360 29.33 -10.24 -14.07
N LEU A 361 28.86 -11.49 -13.99
CA LEU A 361 27.51 -11.85 -14.36
C LEU A 361 26.54 -11.44 -13.24
N GLY A 362 25.55 -10.64 -13.61
CA GLY A 362 24.39 -10.35 -12.79
C GLY A 362 23.10 -10.55 -13.57
N TYR A 363 22.00 -10.33 -12.88
CA TYR A 363 20.65 -10.36 -13.46
C TYR A 363 19.94 -9.08 -13.13
N ARG A 364 19.10 -8.60 -14.04
CA ARG A 364 18.33 -7.38 -13.86
C ARG A 364 16.87 -7.57 -14.22
N ILE A 365 16.02 -6.84 -13.51
CA ILE A 365 14.65 -6.54 -13.88
C ILE A 365 14.56 -5.09 -14.30
N ARG A 366 13.79 -4.82 -15.34
CA ARG A 366 13.48 -3.45 -15.78
C ARG A 366 12.07 -3.42 -16.35
N PHE A 367 11.22 -2.55 -15.82
CA PHE A 367 9.88 -2.32 -16.34
C PHE A 367 9.50 -0.84 -16.28
N LYS A 368 8.37 -0.50 -16.90
CA LYS A 368 7.83 0.85 -17.00
C LYS A 368 6.45 0.89 -16.37
N ASN A 369 6.25 1.75 -15.39
CA ASN A 369 4.94 2.05 -14.84
C ASN A 369 4.98 3.43 -14.18
N SER A 370 4.23 4.40 -14.70
CA SER A 370 4.24 5.77 -14.16
C SER A 370 3.55 5.88 -12.80
N LYS A 371 2.44 5.17 -12.57
CA LYS A 371 1.75 5.18 -11.26
C LYS A 371 2.64 4.64 -10.13
N MET A 372 3.26 3.49 -10.34
CA MET A 372 4.15 2.89 -9.34
C MET A 372 5.40 3.74 -9.11
N ALA A 373 5.89 4.44 -10.14
CA ALA A 373 7.00 5.36 -9.99
C ALA A 373 6.61 6.60 -9.18
N GLU A 374 5.43 7.15 -9.44
CA GLU A 374 4.83 8.23 -8.64
C GLU A 374 4.75 7.80 -7.16
N ASP A 375 4.19 6.61 -6.87
CA ASP A 375 4.09 6.07 -5.51
C ASP A 375 5.47 5.94 -4.82
N LEU A 376 6.46 5.40 -5.54
CA LEU A 376 7.82 5.24 -5.00
C LEU A 376 8.51 6.59 -4.76
N GLN A 377 8.25 7.60 -5.61
CA GLN A 377 8.78 8.96 -5.41
C GLN A 377 8.17 9.63 -4.18
N GLU A 378 6.86 9.48 -3.96
CA GLU A 378 6.17 9.96 -2.75
C GLU A 378 6.72 9.29 -1.50
N LEU A 379 7.13 8.02 -1.62
CA LEU A 379 7.81 7.27 -0.57
C LEU A 379 9.30 7.61 -0.42
N GLY A 380 9.85 8.58 -1.17
CA GLY A 380 11.23 9.07 -1.05
C GLY A 380 12.27 8.40 -1.96
N LEU A 381 11.86 7.48 -2.85
CA LEU A 381 12.73 6.84 -3.83
C LEU A 381 12.86 7.70 -5.11
N VAL A 382 13.72 8.71 -5.05
CA VAL A 382 13.95 9.67 -6.15
C VAL A 382 15.11 9.27 -7.09
N GLU A 383 15.28 9.98 -8.20
CA GLU A 383 16.43 9.76 -9.09
C GLU A 383 17.74 10.19 -8.39
N ARG A 384 18.85 9.48 -8.63
CA ARG A 384 20.16 9.72 -7.96
C ARG A 384 20.09 9.70 -6.43
N LYS A 385 19.17 8.89 -5.90
CA LYS A 385 18.85 8.76 -4.46
C LYS A 385 20.02 8.50 -3.52
N SER A 386 21.07 7.81 -3.97
CA SER A 386 22.06 7.18 -3.07
C SER A 386 22.74 8.11 -2.07
N LYS A 387 22.78 9.43 -2.33
CA LYS A 387 23.34 10.44 -1.42
C LYS A 387 22.31 11.30 -0.69
N ILE A 388 21.03 11.21 -1.07
CA ILE A 388 19.96 12.12 -0.63
C ILE A 388 18.75 11.40 -0.02
N ILE A 389 18.74 10.06 0.03
CA ILE A 389 17.69 9.32 0.74
C ILE A 389 17.62 9.74 2.22
N GLU A 390 16.42 9.69 2.76
CA GLU A 390 16.10 9.93 4.16
C GLU A 390 15.24 8.78 4.70
N LEU A 391 15.29 8.59 6.02
CA LEU A 391 14.54 7.54 6.69
C LEU A 391 13.06 7.89 6.66
N ILE A 392 12.25 6.95 6.18
CA ILE A 392 10.80 7.06 6.22
C ILE A 392 10.29 6.45 7.52
N ASP A 393 9.19 6.99 8.04
CA ASP A 393 8.45 6.33 9.11
C ASP A 393 7.19 5.69 8.55
N LEU A 394 7.12 4.36 8.65
CA LEU A 394 5.98 3.56 8.18
C LEU A 394 4.86 3.45 9.23
N GLY A 395 4.98 4.15 10.37
CA GLY A 395 3.93 4.24 11.40
C GLY A 395 3.77 2.99 12.26
N SER A 396 4.65 1.99 12.10
CA SER A 396 4.73 0.79 12.94
C SER A 396 6.16 0.28 13.00
N ASP A 397 6.60 -0.12 14.19
CA ASP A 397 7.94 -0.69 14.39
C ASP A 397 8.15 -1.96 13.57
N GLU A 398 7.13 -2.82 13.44
CA GLU A 398 7.22 -4.02 12.60
C GLU A 398 7.50 -3.70 11.13
N LEU A 399 6.86 -2.64 10.60
CA LEU A 399 7.07 -2.21 9.22
C LEU A 399 8.43 -1.54 9.05
N ASN A 400 8.83 -0.72 10.02
CA ASN A 400 10.13 -0.06 10.04
C ASN A 400 11.30 -1.06 10.12
N LEU A 401 11.15 -2.13 10.92
CA LEU A 401 12.11 -3.24 11.00
C LEU A 401 12.16 -4.03 9.68
N ALA A 402 11.02 -4.30 9.05
CA ALA A 402 11.00 -5.00 7.76
C ALA A 402 11.66 -4.17 6.65
N PHE A 403 11.41 -2.86 6.62
CA PHE A 403 12.11 -1.92 5.75
C PHE A 403 13.62 -1.94 5.99
N LEU A 404 14.06 -1.85 7.25
CA LEU A 404 15.48 -1.85 7.58
C LEU A 404 16.15 -3.18 7.19
N LEU A 405 15.46 -4.31 7.33
CA LEU A 405 15.93 -5.61 6.86
C LEU A 405 16.11 -5.64 5.34
N GLY A 406 15.14 -5.12 4.58
CA GLY A 406 15.24 -5.00 3.14
C GLY A 406 16.43 -4.14 2.71
N PHE A 407 16.66 -3.03 3.41
CA PHE A 407 17.83 -2.18 3.17
C PHE A 407 19.15 -2.89 3.51
N TYR A 408 19.20 -3.63 4.62
CA TYR A 408 20.35 -4.45 4.99
C TYR A 408 20.63 -5.57 3.98
N ASP A 409 19.60 -6.16 3.39
CA ASP A 409 19.78 -7.19 2.37
C ASP A 409 20.44 -6.65 1.09
N GLY A 410 20.27 -5.37 0.77
CA GLY A 410 21.06 -4.72 -0.28
C GLY A 410 22.42 -4.20 0.21
N GLU A 411 22.43 -3.30 1.18
CA GLU A 411 23.61 -2.53 1.61
C GLU A 411 24.37 -3.08 2.85
N GLY A 412 23.86 -4.17 3.43
CA GLY A 412 24.47 -4.82 4.59
C GLY A 412 25.69 -5.68 4.24
N THR A 413 26.65 -5.72 5.16
CA THR A 413 27.84 -6.58 5.02
C THR A 413 27.57 -7.95 5.64
N GLU A 414 27.58 -8.99 4.81
CA GLU A 414 27.36 -10.39 5.21
C GLU A 414 28.24 -10.79 6.40
N GLY A 415 27.67 -11.50 7.38
CA GLY A 415 28.37 -11.94 8.58
C GLY A 415 28.60 -10.84 9.63
N THR A 416 28.07 -9.61 9.42
CA THR A 416 28.18 -8.49 10.37
C THR A 416 26.83 -7.79 10.60
N THR A 417 26.77 -6.84 11.52
CA THR A 417 25.59 -5.98 11.75
C THR A 417 25.69 -4.62 11.06
N LYS A 418 26.62 -4.46 10.10
CA LYS A 418 26.95 -3.17 9.49
C LYS A 418 26.16 -2.94 8.20
N ILE A 419 25.63 -1.73 8.04
CA ILE A 419 25.06 -1.20 6.79
C ILE A 419 25.92 -0.07 6.23
N THR A 420 25.90 0.09 4.91
CA THR A 420 26.52 1.22 4.22
C THR A 420 25.52 2.12 3.52
N SER A 421 25.84 3.41 3.37
CA SER A 421 25.05 4.33 2.54
C SER A 421 25.88 5.53 2.10
N GLY A 422 25.60 6.06 0.91
CA GLY A 422 26.11 7.37 0.49
C GLY A 422 25.45 8.52 1.26
N SER A 423 24.24 8.34 1.78
CA SER A 423 23.53 9.33 2.59
C SER A 423 23.92 9.21 4.06
N ARG A 424 24.77 10.12 4.54
CA ARG A 424 25.09 10.22 5.98
C ARG A 424 23.83 10.53 6.80
N LYS A 425 22.94 11.37 6.25
CA LYS A 425 21.70 11.80 6.91
C LYS A 425 20.79 10.60 7.18
N PHE A 426 20.64 9.69 6.21
CA PHE A 426 19.88 8.45 6.38
C PHE A 426 20.40 7.59 7.53
N LEU A 427 21.71 7.33 7.57
CA LEU A 427 22.31 6.53 8.66
C LEU A 427 22.20 7.24 10.02
N GLN A 428 22.31 8.57 10.05
CA GLN A 428 22.13 9.36 11.26
C GLN A 428 20.69 9.23 11.80
N GLN A 429 19.68 9.32 10.93
CA GLN A 429 18.27 9.14 11.31
C GLN A 429 18.01 7.72 11.85
N ILE A 430 18.61 6.68 11.27
CA ILE A 430 18.52 5.30 11.79
C ILE A 430 19.14 5.21 13.19
N LYS A 431 20.34 5.79 13.36
CA LYS A 431 21.02 5.84 14.67
C LYS A 431 20.15 6.49 15.73
N GLU A 432 19.52 7.61 15.41
CA GLU A 432 18.64 8.35 16.32
C GLU A 432 17.36 7.58 16.63
N LYS A 433 16.66 7.07 15.61
CA LYS A 433 15.40 6.31 15.77
C LYS A 433 15.54 5.11 16.70
N TYR A 434 16.64 4.37 16.58
CA TYR A 434 16.88 3.16 17.37
C TYR A 434 17.89 3.38 18.52
N ASN A 435 18.20 4.63 18.84
CA ASN A 435 19.11 5.02 19.92
C ASN A 435 20.44 4.24 19.95
N LEU A 436 21.05 4.08 18.77
CA LEU A 436 22.23 3.23 18.61
C LEU A 436 23.49 3.92 19.17
N PRO A 437 24.32 3.25 20.00
CA PRO A 437 25.50 3.87 20.59
C PRO A 437 26.67 4.04 19.60
N PHE A 438 26.61 3.38 18.44
CA PHE A 438 27.73 3.29 17.51
C PHE A 438 27.98 4.59 16.73
N LYS A 439 29.25 4.96 16.54
CA LYS A 439 29.63 6.14 15.75
C LYS A 439 29.50 5.84 14.25
N LEU A 440 29.08 6.83 13.47
CA LEU A 440 29.17 6.77 12.01
C LEU A 440 30.63 6.93 11.60
N SER A 441 31.12 6.06 10.71
CA SER A 441 32.47 6.13 10.16
C SER A 441 32.43 6.21 8.64
N LYS A 442 33.31 7.01 8.02
CA LYS A 442 33.49 7.02 6.57
C LYS A 442 34.35 5.84 6.15
N ARG A 443 34.00 5.16 5.05
CA ARG A 443 34.81 4.06 4.51
C ARG A 443 36.01 4.62 3.75
N GLU A 444 37.19 4.08 4.04
CA GLU A 444 38.42 4.51 3.37
C GLU A 444 38.33 4.31 1.84
N GLY A 445 38.79 5.32 1.09
CA GLY A 445 38.79 5.30 -0.38
C GLY A 445 37.41 5.32 -1.04
N LYS A 446 36.31 5.46 -0.30
CA LYS A 446 34.94 5.51 -0.86
C LYS A 446 34.12 6.63 -0.25
N ASP A 447 33.26 7.25 -1.06
CA ASP A 447 32.33 8.28 -0.58
C ASP A 447 31.06 7.66 0.01
N VAL A 448 31.23 6.78 1.00
CA VAL A 448 30.14 6.10 1.72
C VAL A 448 30.40 6.07 3.22
N TRP A 449 29.31 6.06 3.98
CA TRP A 449 29.29 5.98 5.44
C TRP A 449 28.88 4.59 5.89
N VAL A 450 29.32 4.21 7.09
CA VAL A 450 29.08 2.92 7.71
C VAL A 450 28.47 3.13 9.09
N LEU A 451 27.45 2.34 9.41
CA LEU A 451 26.82 2.27 10.73
C LEU A 451 26.68 0.81 11.16
N SER A 452 26.98 0.50 12.42
CA SER A 452 26.61 -0.78 13.02
C SER A 452 25.23 -0.67 13.65
N LEU A 453 24.39 -1.68 13.42
CA LEU A 453 23.04 -1.77 13.98
C LEU A 453 23.03 -2.37 15.40
N GLY A 454 24.14 -2.97 15.86
CA GLY A 454 24.16 -3.77 17.09
C GLY A 454 23.50 -5.13 16.90
N SER A 455 23.70 -6.07 17.84
CA SER A 455 23.11 -7.41 17.72
C SER A 455 21.62 -7.44 18.06
N ASP A 456 21.15 -6.60 18.99
CA ASP A 456 19.74 -6.50 19.39
C ASP A 456 18.83 -6.17 18.19
N LEU A 457 19.00 -4.96 17.63
CA LEU A 457 18.22 -4.52 16.46
C LEU A 457 18.37 -5.45 15.26
N PHE A 458 19.57 -6.03 15.08
CA PHE A 458 19.80 -6.98 14.00
C PHE A 458 18.95 -8.25 14.15
N ASN A 459 18.95 -8.84 15.34
CA ASN A 459 18.19 -10.04 15.63
C ASN A 459 16.68 -9.73 15.56
N ASP A 460 16.23 -8.56 16.03
CA ASP A 460 14.84 -8.12 15.92
C ASP A 460 14.37 -8.03 14.47
N MET A 461 15.19 -7.43 13.59
CA MET A 461 14.90 -7.42 12.15
C MET A 461 14.78 -8.84 11.59
N MET A 462 15.72 -9.73 11.93
CA MET A 462 15.72 -11.12 11.45
C MET A 462 14.48 -11.87 11.93
N ALA A 463 14.11 -11.74 13.20
CA ALA A 463 12.92 -12.37 13.76
C ALA A 463 11.61 -11.82 13.17
N ASN A 464 11.57 -10.50 12.89
CA ASN A 464 10.38 -9.81 12.43
C ASN A 464 9.90 -10.25 11.03
N TYR A 465 10.82 -10.56 10.11
CA TYR A 465 10.46 -10.98 8.76
C TYR A 465 11.40 -12.09 8.22
N GLY A 466 10.85 -13.29 8.05
CA GLY A 466 11.61 -14.49 7.67
C GLY A 466 11.98 -14.59 6.19
N PHE A 467 11.23 -13.91 5.30
CA PHE A 467 11.43 -14.02 3.86
C PHE A 467 12.44 -12.98 3.35
N SER A 468 13.71 -13.13 3.75
CA SER A 468 14.83 -12.25 3.37
C SER A 468 15.95 -13.06 2.70
N MET A 469 17.12 -12.46 2.42
CA MET A 469 18.26 -13.14 1.81
C MET A 469 18.93 -14.13 2.76
N GLY A 470 18.69 -15.44 2.54
CA GLY A 470 19.20 -16.51 3.39
C GLY A 470 20.68 -16.41 3.76
N ARG A 471 21.56 -16.12 2.78
CA ARG A 471 23.01 -15.99 3.02
C ARG A 471 23.39 -14.87 4.01
N LYS A 472 22.56 -13.84 4.14
CA LYS A 472 22.78 -12.69 5.04
C LYS A 472 22.10 -12.86 6.40
N ARG A 473 21.29 -13.91 6.58
CA ARG A 473 20.63 -14.21 7.86
C ARG A 473 21.64 -14.88 8.79
N LYS A 474 21.83 -14.28 9.96
CA LYS A 474 22.68 -14.78 11.03
C LYS A 474 22.09 -14.34 12.36
N GLU A 475 22.28 -15.13 13.40
CA GLU A 475 21.98 -14.69 14.76
C GLU A 475 23.29 -14.28 15.42
N PHE A 476 23.29 -13.13 16.08
CA PHE A 476 24.43 -12.66 16.85
C PHE A 476 24.13 -12.75 18.33
N GLU A 477 25.12 -13.14 19.13
CA GLU A 477 25.00 -13.03 20.57
C GLU A 477 24.76 -11.56 20.96
N VAL A 478 23.73 -11.36 21.78
CA VAL A 478 23.36 -10.06 22.31
C VAL A 478 24.44 -9.63 23.31
N ARG A 479 25.33 -8.74 22.88
CA ARG A 479 26.24 -8.05 23.80
C ARG A 479 25.45 -6.93 24.43
N ARG A 480 24.94 -7.18 25.65
CA ARG A 480 24.12 -6.29 26.51
C ARG A 480 24.79 -4.95 26.88
N TYR A 481 25.25 -4.17 25.90
CA TYR A 481 25.83 -2.83 26.11
C TYR A 481 24.76 -1.80 26.43
N GLY A 482 23.57 -1.88 25.82
CA GLY A 482 22.43 -1.00 26.14
C GLY A 482 21.81 -1.27 27.51
N VAL A 483 21.91 -2.51 28.00
CA VAL A 483 21.33 -2.90 29.29
C VAL A 483 22.09 -2.30 30.47
N LYS A 484 23.40 -2.00 30.35
CA LYS A 484 24.18 -1.36 31.43
C LYS A 484 23.76 0.09 31.68
N GLU A 485 23.51 0.87 30.63
CA GLU A 485 23.05 2.26 30.75
C GLU A 485 21.58 2.34 31.19
N GLY A 486 20.72 1.43 30.69
CA GLY A 486 19.35 1.30 31.19
C GLY A 486 19.31 0.88 32.66
N PHE A 487 20.17 -0.05 33.05
CA PHE A 487 20.35 -0.46 34.44
C PHE A 487 20.83 0.70 35.32
N LYS A 488 21.88 1.44 34.93
CA LYS A 488 22.35 2.61 35.72
C LYS A 488 21.31 3.71 35.85
N LYS A 489 20.37 3.86 34.90
CA LYS A 489 19.25 4.82 35.00
C LYS A 489 18.14 4.35 35.93
N LEU A 490 17.85 3.05 35.98
CA LEU A 490 16.77 2.47 36.79
C LEU A 490 17.24 2.05 38.19
N MET A 491 18.55 1.84 38.36
CA MET A 491 19.14 1.34 39.59
C MET A 491 19.80 2.48 40.36
N THR A 492 19.29 2.80 41.55
CA THR A 492 19.95 3.70 42.51
C THR A 492 20.73 2.89 43.55
N ARG A 493 21.61 3.56 44.30
CA ARG A 493 22.34 2.95 45.41
C ARG A 493 21.39 2.36 46.46
N GLU A 494 20.34 3.09 46.82
CA GLU A 494 19.35 2.70 47.82
C GLU A 494 18.54 1.49 47.37
N LEU A 495 18.14 1.47 46.09
CA LEU A 495 17.41 0.35 45.52
C LEU A 495 18.29 -0.90 45.51
N LEU A 496 19.53 -0.79 45.03
CA LEU A 496 20.45 -1.93 45.00
C LEU A 496 20.76 -2.43 46.41
N GLN A 497 20.93 -1.54 47.39
CA GLN A 497 21.12 -1.87 48.81
C GLN A 497 19.97 -2.69 49.39
N LYS A 498 18.72 -2.39 49.00
CA LYS A 498 17.55 -3.17 49.39
C LYS A 498 17.54 -4.54 48.70
N LEU A 499 17.75 -4.56 47.39
CA LEU A 499 17.62 -5.78 46.57
C LEU A 499 18.62 -6.87 46.98
N VAL A 500 19.86 -6.50 47.37
CA VAL A 500 20.90 -7.47 47.78
C VAL A 500 20.57 -8.21 49.08
N PHE A 501 19.61 -7.74 49.89
CA PHE A 501 19.08 -8.45 51.06
C PHE A 501 17.74 -9.18 50.79
N GLU A 502 17.11 -8.91 49.65
CA GLU A 502 15.86 -9.53 49.21
C GLU A 502 16.08 -10.76 48.31
N LYS A 503 17.06 -10.68 47.40
CA LYS A 503 17.40 -11.72 46.43
C LYS A 503 18.92 -11.81 46.19
N SER A 504 19.37 -12.94 45.63
CA SER A 504 20.77 -13.15 45.30
C SER A 504 21.24 -12.23 44.16
N ILE A 505 22.53 -11.91 44.12
CA ILE A 505 23.15 -11.08 43.06
C ILE A 505 22.86 -11.66 41.66
N ALA A 506 22.90 -12.99 41.52
CA ALA A 506 22.56 -13.67 40.27
C ALA A 506 21.11 -13.42 39.85
N LYS A 507 20.17 -13.40 40.81
CA LYS A 507 18.75 -13.15 40.52
C LYS A 507 18.48 -11.69 40.17
N ILE A 508 19.16 -10.75 40.83
CA ILE A 508 19.13 -9.32 40.47
C ILE A 508 19.63 -9.15 39.03
N ALA A 509 20.76 -9.79 38.68
CA ALA A 509 21.30 -9.70 37.34
C ALA A 509 20.36 -10.27 36.27
N GLU A 510 19.67 -11.37 36.58
CA GLU A 510 18.67 -11.99 35.71
C GLU A 510 17.47 -11.06 35.46
N GLU A 511 16.83 -10.55 36.51
CA GLU A 511 15.61 -9.73 36.41
C GLU A 511 15.83 -8.42 35.65
N TYR A 512 17.01 -7.82 35.79
CA TYR A 512 17.34 -6.57 35.13
C TYR A 512 18.17 -6.77 33.86
N GLY A 513 18.34 -8.01 33.40
CA GLY A 513 19.00 -8.33 32.14
C GLY A 513 20.47 -7.94 32.06
N VAL A 514 21.21 -7.84 33.17
CA VAL A 514 22.65 -7.50 33.21
C VAL A 514 23.53 -8.73 33.52
N TRP A 515 24.85 -8.58 33.41
CA TRP A 515 25.80 -9.60 33.84
C TRP A 515 25.97 -9.57 35.36
N HIS A 516 26.08 -10.72 36.03
CA HIS A 516 26.28 -10.76 37.49
C HIS A 516 27.51 -9.96 37.93
N GLN A 517 28.60 -10.00 37.14
CA GLN A 517 29.84 -9.27 37.38
C GLN A 517 29.61 -7.76 37.41
N TYR A 518 28.64 -7.26 36.64
CA TYR A 518 28.33 -5.85 36.61
C TYR A 518 27.60 -5.39 37.87
N VAL A 519 26.69 -6.21 38.39
CA VAL A 519 26.05 -5.95 39.69
C VAL A 519 27.09 -5.97 40.80
N THR A 520 28.01 -6.96 40.78
CA THR A 520 29.14 -7.02 41.73
C THR A 520 30.01 -5.77 41.67
N SER A 521 30.39 -5.29 40.47
CA SER A 521 31.20 -4.08 40.35
C SER A 521 30.48 -2.83 40.88
N LEU A 522 29.15 -2.75 40.79
CA LEU A 522 28.38 -1.64 41.33
C LEU A 522 28.25 -1.70 42.86
N ILE A 523 28.18 -2.91 43.43
CA ILE A 523 28.22 -3.09 44.89
C ILE A 523 29.56 -2.58 45.45
N GLU A 524 30.66 -2.86 44.75
CA GLU A 524 31.99 -2.34 45.09
C GLU A 524 32.08 -0.83 44.88
N GLU A 525 31.68 -0.32 43.70
CA GLU A 525 31.72 1.10 43.32
C GLU A 525 30.88 1.97 44.26
N TRP A 526 29.70 1.50 44.68
CA TRP A 526 28.75 2.25 45.51
C TRP A 526 28.83 1.91 47.00
N HIS A 527 29.80 1.09 47.40
CA HIS A 527 30.00 0.65 48.77
C HIS A 527 28.70 0.16 49.41
N ILE A 528 28.08 -0.83 48.77
CA ILE A 528 26.83 -1.45 49.22
C ILE A 528 27.15 -2.62 50.15
N GLU A 529 26.50 -2.63 51.31
CA GLU A 529 26.63 -3.74 52.26
C GLU A 529 25.93 -4.99 51.70
N THR A 530 26.57 -6.14 51.80
CA THR A 530 26.01 -7.43 51.34
C THR A 530 25.70 -8.35 52.52
N PRO A 531 24.74 -9.27 52.38
CA PRO A 531 24.39 -10.16 53.48
C PRO A 531 25.56 -11.05 53.92
N PRO A 532 25.71 -11.32 55.22
CA PRO A 532 26.81 -12.13 55.72
C PRO A 532 26.74 -13.59 55.22
N PRO A 533 27.87 -14.31 55.22
CA PRO A 533 27.89 -15.73 54.87
C PRO A 533 26.83 -16.53 55.63
N GLY A 534 26.05 -17.35 54.93
CA GLY A 534 24.99 -18.16 55.53
C GLY A 534 23.61 -17.49 55.65
N TYR A 535 23.48 -16.19 55.40
CA TYR A 535 22.20 -15.46 55.44
C TYR A 535 21.11 -16.11 54.58
N TRP A 536 21.44 -16.45 53.33
CA TRP A 536 20.49 -17.06 52.39
C TRP A 536 20.12 -18.50 52.75
N SER A 537 21.07 -19.24 53.33
CA SER A 537 20.85 -20.59 53.85
C SER A 537 19.85 -20.57 55.00
N LEU A 538 19.99 -19.60 55.91
CA LEU A 538 19.10 -19.39 57.04
C LEU A 538 17.69 -19.00 56.58
N LYS A 539 17.58 -18.04 55.64
CA LYS A 539 16.30 -17.59 55.07
C LYS A 539 15.56 -18.71 54.34
N LYS A 540 16.29 -19.62 53.70
CA LYS A 540 15.74 -20.81 53.03
C LYS A 540 15.20 -21.83 54.04
N ASN A 541 15.93 -22.06 55.14
CA ASN A 541 15.49 -22.94 56.22
C ASN A 541 14.25 -22.39 56.97
N LEU A 542 14.08 -21.06 56.99
CA LEU A 542 12.90 -20.39 57.55
C LEU A 542 11.71 -20.29 56.59
N GLY A 543 11.79 -20.86 55.38
CA GLY A 543 10.71 -20.81 54.38
C GLY A 543 10.50 -19.44 53.72
N LEU A 544 11.43 -18.50 53.91
CA LEU A 544 11.35 -17.11 53.45
C LEU A 544 12.21 -16.83 52.20
N ALA A 545 12.87 -17.85 51.64
CA ALA A 545 13.67 -17.70 50.43
C ALA A 545 12.86 -18.07 49.17
N PRO A 546 13.02 -17.32 48.06
CA PRO A 546 12.36 -17.66 46.81
C PRO A 546 12.86 -19.00 46.25
N PRO A 547 11.99 -19.77 45.55
CA PRO A 547 12.35 -21.09 45.05
C PRO A 547 13.50 -21.02 44.04
N THR A 548 14.52 -21.85 44.24
CA THR A 548 15.60 -22.03 43.27
C THR A 548 15.11 -22.89 42.11
N THR A 549 14.63 -22.29 41.02
CA THR A 549 14.36 -23.01 39.77
C THR A 549 15.58 -22.96 38.87
N LYS A 550 16.22 -24.11 38.61
CA LYS A 550 16.97 -24.34 37.38
C LYS A 550 15.95 -24.48 36.24
N LYS A 551 15.72 -23.44 35.44
CA LYS A 551 15.05 -23.53 34.13
C LYS A 551 15.74 -22.63 33.11
N SER A 552 15.79 -23.11 31.87
CA SER A 552 16.52 -22.55 30.73
C SER A 552 16.04 -21.15 30.34
N TYR A 553 17.01 -20.36 29.88
CA TYR A 553 16.87 -18.98 29.40
C TYR A 553 16.02 -18.88 28.14
N GLY A 554 15.06 -17.96 28.16
CA GLY A 554 14.14 -17.63 27.09
C GLY A 554 12.77 -17.35 27.69
N ASP A 555 12.18 -16.21 27.36
CA ASP A 555 10.82 -15.79 27.75
C ASP A 555 10.65 -15.22 29.16
N LYS A 556 10.90 -13.91 29.27
CA LYS A 556 9.98 -12.91 29.87
C LYS A 556 10.65 -11.53 29.91
N PHE A 557 10.35 -10.70 28.92
CA PHE A 557 10.72 -9.27 28.89
C PHE A 557 9.50 -8.36 28.66
N GLY A 558 8.29 -8.86 28.97
CA GLY A 558 7.03 -8.11 28.76
C GLY A 558 6.52 -7.31 29.96
N ASP A 559 6.90 -7.68 31.20
CA ASP A 559 6.11 -7.27 32.38
C ASP A 559 6.79 -6.23 33.29
N LEU A 560 7.92 -5.64 32.87
CA LEU A 560 8.67 -4.65 33.68
C LEU A 560 8.58 -3.20 33.16
N LEU A 561 7.73 -2.95 32.15
CA LEU A 561 7.51 -1.63 31.55
C LEU A 561 6.04 -1.16 31.58
N SER A 562 5.18 -1.81 32.37
CA SER A 562 3.87 -1.30 32.79
C SER A 562 3.96 -0.82 34.23
#